data_AF-A0A0H3ZL93-F1
#
_entry.id   AF-A0A0H3ZL93-F1
#
_cell.length_a   1.000
_cell.length_b   1.000
_cell.length_c   1.000
_cell.angle_alpha   90.00
_cell.angle_beta   90.00
_cell.angle_gamma   90.00
#
_symmetry.space_group_name_H-M   'P 1'
#
loop_
_entity.id
_entity.type
_entity.pdbx_description
1 polymer ?
#
loop_
_entity_poly.entity_id
_entity_poly.type
_entity_poly.pdbx_seq_one_letter_code
_entity_poly.pdbx_strand_id
1 'polypeptide(L)'
;MGDIYALTSANEIHLNAGTKVVIEAGAELTLKAGGSFVKVDASGVSLVGPGINLNSGGSAGSGSGFAGKMAEQPKSIQDATFSSQTDTCASSPGPTFNVIQQKQALLSAAKNDAAICQVCEDAANQGDEQ
;
A
#
# COMPACT_ATOMS: atom_id res chain seq x y z
N MET A 1 -21.25 -10.05 1.20
CA MET A 1 -20.43 -10.44 2.37
C MET A 1 -19.70 -9.20 2.83
N GLY A 2 -19.73 -8.90 4.12
CA GLY A 2 -18.95 -7.81 4.71
C GLY A 2 -18.21 -8.37 5.91
N ASP A 3 -16.89 -8.25 5.90
CA ASP A 3 -16.04 -8.66 7.02
C ASP A 3 -15.99 -7.56 8.08
N ILE A 4 -15.77 -7.95 9.34
CA ILE A 4 -15.64 -7.00 10.44
C ILE A 4 -14.22 -6.40 10.39
N TYR A 5 -14.15 -5.07 10.24
CA TYR A 5 -12.92 -4.32 10.42
C TYR A 5 -12.92 -3.64 11.80
N ALA A 6 -12.00 -4.03 12.68
CA ALA A 6 -11.85 -3.47 14.01
C ALA A 6 -10.45 -2.85 14.18
N LEU A 7 -10.41 -1.59 14.61
CA LEU A 7 -9.16 -0.88 14.89
C LEU A 7 -9.14 -0.45 16.36
N THR A 8 -8.14 -0.93 17.10
CA THR A 8 -7.96 -0.63 18.53
C THR A 8 -6.56 -0.06 18.74
N SER A 9 -6.46 1.00 19.53
CA SER A 9 -5.19 1.63 19.92
C SER A 9 -5.19 1.92 21.42
N ALA A 10 -4.03 1.84 22.05
CA ALA A 10 -3.89 2.14 23.47
C ALA A 10 -4.00 3.64 23.77
N ASN A 11 -3.53 4.49 22.85
CA ASN A 11 -3.44 5.94 23.08
C ASN A 11 -4.30 6.72 22.09
N GLU A 12 -4.08 6.53 20.79
CA GLU A 12 -4.68 7.39 19.76
C GLU A 12 -4.81 6.68 18.41
N ILE A 13 -5.85 7.02 17.65
CA ILE A 13 -5.96 6.78 16.20
C ILE A 13 -6.14 8.16 15.56
N HIS A 14 -5.14 8.62 14.80
CA HIS A 14 -5.18 9.92 14.13
C HIS A 14 -5.40 9.76 12.62
N LEU A 15 -6.54 10.25 12.12
CA LEU A 15 -6.86 10.27 10.69
C LEU A 15 -6.59 11.67 10.13
N ASN A 16 -5.46 11.85 9.45
CA ASN A 16 -5.09 13.11 8.80
C ASN A 16 -5.17 12.94 7.27
N ALA A 17 -5.92 13.81 6.59
CA ALA A 17 -5.97 13.87 5.14
C ALA A 17 -5.68 15.28 4.66
N GLY A 18 -4.85 15.40 3.62
CA GLY A 18 -4.45 16.70 3.07
C GLY A 18 -5.57 17.49 2.40
N THR A 19 -6.67 16.85 1.99
CA THR A 19 -7.76 17.54 1.27
C THR A 19 -9.15 17.13 1.74
N LYS A 20 -9.44 15.81 1.81
CA LYS A 20 -10.78 15.33 2.15
C LYS A 20 -10.73 13.98 2.85
N VAL A 21 -11.62 13.80 3.82
CA VAL A 21 -12.00 12.49 4.38
C VAL A 21 -13.47 12.27 4.06
N VAL A 22 -13.82 11.08 3.58
CA VAL A 22 -15.21 10.65 3.36
C VAL A 22 -15.41 9.35 4.11
N ILE A 23 -16.43 9.29 4.96
CA ILE A 23 -16.83 8.10 5.72
C ILE A 23 -18.28 7.82 5.36
N GLU A 24 -18.53 6.69 4.72
CA GLU A 24 -19.86 6.26 4.30
C GLU A 24 -20.24 4.97 5.02
N ALA A 25 -21.47 4.94 5.52
CA ALA A 25 -22.06 3.76 6.14
C ALA A 25 -23.42 3.51 5.52
N GLY A 26 -23.73 2.23 5.25
CA GLY A 26 -24.99 1.86 4.58
C GLY A 26 -26.22 1.93 5.49
N ALA A 27 -26.09 1.50 6.75
CA ALA A 27 -27.21 1.39 7.68
C ALA A 27 -27.14 2.42 8.81
N GLU A 28 -25.98 2.54 9.46
CA GLU A 28 -25.79 3.43 10.60
C GLU A 28 -24.32 3.85 10.73
N LEU A 29 -24.09 5.11 11.09
CA LEU A 29 -22.80 5.63 11.57
C LEU A 29 -22.94 6.12 13.01
N THR A 30 -22.11 5.63 13.91
CA THR A 30 -22.12 6.02 15.34
C THR A 30 -20.74 6.46 15.80
N LEU A 31 -20.65 7.65 16.42
CA LEU A 31 -19.46 8.17 17.09
C LEU A 31 -19.78 8.34 18.57
N LYS A 32 -18.98 7.74 19.47
CA LYS A 32 -19.22 7.77 20.92
C LYS A 32 -17.96 8.17 21.68
N ALA A 33 -18.10 9.10 22.62
CA ALA A 33 -17.02 9.55 23.50
C ALA A 33 -17.58 10.10 24.83
N GLY A 34 -16.96 9.76 25.96
CA GLY A 34 -17.27 10.39 27.26
C GLY A 34 -18.76 10.39 27.67
N GLY A 35 -19.51 9.35 27.29
CA GLY A 35 -20.96 9.25 27.55
C GLY A 35 -21.86 10.04 26.58
N SER A 36 -21.27 10.75 25.63
CA SER A 36 -21.97 11.42 24.52
C SER A 36 -21.89 10.58 23.23
N PHE A 37 -22.84 10.75 22.33
CA PHE A 37 -22.78 10.13 21.01
C PHE A 37 -23.45 10.96 19.91
N VAL A 38 -22.99 10.72 18.68
CA VAL A 38 -23.60 11.15 17.42
C VAL A 38 -23.96 9.91 16.65
N LYS A 39 -25.21 9.80 16.20
CA LYS A 39 -25.70 8.68 15.42
C LYS A 39 -26.41 9.16 14.17
N VAL A 40 -26.10 8.54 13.04
CA VAL A 40 -26.74 8.81 11.74
C VAL A 40 -27.34 7.50 11.26
N ASP A 41 -28.66 7.49 11.10
CA ASP A 41 -29.42 6.34 10.61
C ASP A 41 -30.56 6.80 9.70
N ALA A 42 -31.42 5.88 9.26
CA ALA A 42 -32.55 6.17 8.37
C ALA A 42 -33.54 7.23 8.93
N SER A 43 -33.57 7.44 10.24
CA SER A 43 -34.41 8.42 10.93
C SER A 43 -33.80 9.82 10.97
N GLY A 44 -32.52 9.97 10.56
CA GLY A 44 -31.79 11.23 10.55
C GLY A 44 -30.57 11.23 11.48
N VAL A 45 -30.26 12.40 12.05
CA VAL A 45 -29.10 12.63 12.93
C VAL A 45 -29.56 12.80 14.38
N SER A 46 -29.03 11.97 15.27
CA SER A 46 -29.25 12.05 16.72
C SER A 46 -27.97 12.51 17.43
N LEU A 47 -28.08 13.52 18.30
CA LEU A 47 -27.01 14.01 19.17
C LEU A 47 -27.45 13.93 20.64
N VAL A 48 -26.67 13.25 21.49
CA VAL A 48 -26.97 13.11 22.93
C VAL A 48 -25.70 13.33 23.76
N GLY A 49 -25.80 14.13 24.82
CA GLY A 49 -24.72 14.38 25.78
C GLY A 49 -25.17 15.33 26.91
N PRO A 50 -24.38 15.45 27.99
CA PRO A 50 -24.70 16.31 29.14
C PRO A 50 -24.71 17.81 28.80
N GLY A 51 -24.03 18.20 27.73
CA GLY A 51 -24.13 19.52 27.13
C GLY A 51 -23.96 19.42 25.62
N ILE A 52 -24.83 20.10 24.87
CA ILE A 52 -24.78 20.16 23.41
C ILE A 52 -24.56 21.61 23.01
N ASN A 53 -23.43 21.84 22.34
CA ASN A 53 -22.92 23.16 22.00
C ASN A 53 -22.96 23.30 20.48
N LEU A 54 -23.95 24.03 19.95
CA LEU A 54 -24.13 24.25 18.52
C LEU A 54 -23.69 25.68 18.18
N ASN A 55 -22.64 25.82 17.37
CA ASN A 55 -22.03 27.10 17.00
C ASN A 55 -21.45 27.92 18.17
N SER A 56 -21.28 27.33 19.35
CA SER A 56 -20.69 27.97 20.53
C SER A 56 -20.00 26.95 21.42
N GLY A 57 -18.67 27.03 21.56
CA GLY A 57 -17.90 26.24 22.53
C GLY A 57 -16.89 25.26 21.92
N GLY A 58 -15.97 24.80 22.77
CA GLY A 58 -14.91 23.83 22.44
C GLY A 58 -13.68 24.45 21.78
N SER A 59 -12.54 23.77 21.95
CA SER A 59 -11.32 23.96 21.15
C SER A 59 -11.04 22.66 20.41
N ALA A 60 -10.50 22.72 19.20
CA ALA A 60 -10.13 21.52 18.45
C ALA A 60 -9.05 20.73 19.23
N GLY A 61 -9.23 19.41 19.31
CA GLY A 61 -8.15 18.51 19.72
C GLY A 61 -7.02 18.52 18.69
N SER A 62 -5.81 18.16 19.11
CA SER A 62 -4.67 17.96 18.21
C SER A 62 -4.23 16.50 18.30
N GLY A 63 -3.92 15.92 17.14
CA GLY A 63 -3.39 14.57 17.06
C GLY A 63 -1.87 14.55 16.93
N SER A 64 -1.24 13.46 17.39
CA SER A 64 0.23 13.32 17.44
C SER A 64 0.92 13.29 16.06
N GLY A 65 0.15 13.02 15.00
CA GLY A 65 0.67 12.92 13.63
C GLY A 65 1.43 11.61 13.39
N PHE A 66 1.98 11.45 12.18
CA PHE A 66 2.83 10.30 11.87
C PHE A 66 4.24 10.51 12.41
N ALA A 67 4.66 9.67 13.36
CA ALA A 67 6.02 9.66 13.91
C ALA A 67 6.89 8.50 13.38
N GLY A 68 6.44 7.78 12.36
CA GLY A 68 7.18 6.66 11.81
C GLY A 68 8.44 7.10 11.05
N LYS A 69 9.45 6.23 11.00
CA LYS A 69 10.65 6.46 10.19
C LYS A 69 10.28 6.41 8.71
N MET A 70 10.76 7.38 7.95
CA MET A 70 10.73 7.29 6.49
C MET A 70 11.52 6.07 6.04
N ALA A 71 11.13 5.46 4.91
CA ALA A 71 11.89 4.36 4.34
C ALA A 71 13.34 4.82 4.08
N GLU A 72 14.31 4.05 4.60
CA GLU A 72 15.70 4.24 4.21
C GLU A 72 15.84 3.89 2.72
N GLN A 73 16.71 4.63 2.03
CA GLN A 73 17.06 4.27 0.67
C GLN A 73 17.63 2.84 0.67
N PRO A 74 17.29 2.01 -0.33
CA PRO A 74 17.93 0.72 -0.48
C PRO A 74 19.44 0.91 -0.50
N LYS A 75 20.17 0.06 0.25
CA LYS A 75 21.64 0.07 0.20
C LYS A 75 22.06 -0.05 -1.26
N SER A 76 22.92 0.87 -1.70
CA SER A 76 23.66 0.70 -2.93
C SER A 76 24.25 -0.71 -2.91
N ILE A 77 23.98 -1.48 -3.95
CA ILE A 77 24.79 -2.66 -4.24
C ILE A 77 26.20 -2.06 -4.37
N GLN A 78 27.05 -2.27 -3.36
CA GLN A 78 28.47 -2.07 -3.54
C GLN A 78 28.77 -2.87 -4.78
N ASP A 79 29.28 -2.22 -5.83
CA ASP A 79 29.84 -2.91 -6.98
C ASP A 79 30.52 -4.11 -6.39
N ALA A 80 29.94 -5.30 -6.60
CA ALA A 80 30.68 -6.50 -6.38
C ALA A 80 31.89 -6.20 -7.24
N THR A 81 33.05 -5.99 -6.59
CA THR A 81 34.28 -6.32 -7.25
C THR A 81 33.94 -7.69 -7.77
N PHE A 82 33.76 -7.77 -9.09
CA PHE A 82 33.73 -9.04 -9.79
C PHE A 82 35.13 -9.56 -9.49
N SER A 83 35.29 -10.13 -8.29
CA SER A 83 36.23 -11.18 -8.07
C SER A 83 35.80 -12.11 -9.19
N SER A 84 36.72 -12.34 -10.09
CA SER A 84 36.70 -13.43 -11.03
C SER A 84 36.68 -14.75 -10.24
N GLN A 85 35.68 -14.92 -9.37
CA GLN A 85 35.11 -16.18 -9.01
C GLN A 85 34.44 -16.63 -10.29
N THR A 86 35.20 -17.45 -11.00
CA THR A 86 34.65 -18.53 -11.79
C THR A 86 33.78 -19.37 -10.88
N ASP A 87 32.56 -18.90 -10.59
CA ASP A 87 31.50 -19.77 -10.14
C ASP A 87 31.14 -20.63 -11.34
N THR A 88 31.83 -21.77 -11.45
CA THR A 88 31.32 -22.89 -12.21
C THR A 88 30.03 -23.33 -11.52
N CYS A 89 28.92 -22.79 -12.01
CA CYS A 89 27.60 -23.40 -11.88
C CYS A 89 27.59 -24.71 -12.67
N ALA A 90 28.19 -25.74 -12.08
CA ALA A 90 28.24 -27.08 -12.64
C ALA A 90 27.95 -28.12 -11.57
N SER A 91 26.70 -28.16 -11.15
CA SER A 91 26.04 -29.41 -10.75
C SER A 91 24.51 -29.31 -10.84
N SER A 92 24.01 -28.59 -11.84
CA SER A 92 22.73 -28.87 -12.50
C SER A 92 22.75 -28.12 -13.84
N PRO A 93 22.35 -28.72 -14.97
CA PRO A 93 22.30 -28.02 -16.26
C PRO A 93 21.13 -27.01 -16.24
N GLY A 94 21.35 -25.89 -15.56
CA GLY A 94 20.52 -24.70 -15.72
C GLY A 94 20.77 -24.06 -17.09
N PRO A 95 19.77 -23.38 -17.67
CA PRO A 95 19.92 -22.77 -18.99
C PRO A 95 21.09 -21.78 -18.97
N THR A 96 21.94 -21.87 -19.99
CA THR A 96 23.08 -20.98 -20.18
C THR A 96 22.55 -19.57 -20.44
N PHE A 97 22.57 -18.71 -19.43
CA PHE A 97 22.08 -17.35 -19.58
C PHE A 97 23.11 -16.50 -20.34
N ASN A 98 22.76 -16.15 -21.59
CA ASN A 98 23.55 -15.20 -22.37
C ASN A 98 23.30 -13.78 -21.83
N VAL A 99 24.22 -13.34 -20.96
CA VAL A 99 24.16 -12.07 -20.25
C VAL A 99 24.05 -10.86 -21.21
N ILE A 100 24.56 -10.98 -22.44
CA ILE A 100 24.46 -9.93 -23.46
C ILE A 100 23.01 -9.78 -23.96
N GLN A 101 22.33 -10.89 -24.21
CA GLN A 101 20.91 -10.87 -24.62
C GLN A 101 20.01 -10.36 -23.49
N GLN A 102 20.29 -10.73 -22.24
CA GLN A 102 19.52 -10.22 -21.09
C GLN A 102 19.65 -8.70 -20.93
N LYS A 103 20.86 -8.15 -21.10
CA LYS A 103 21.08 -6.70 -21.05
C LYS A 103 20.24 -5.98 -22.10
N GLN A 104 20.25 -6.45 -23.35
CA GLN A 104 19.46 -5.82 -24.42
C GLN A 104 17.95 -5.95 -24.20
N ALA A 105 17.47 -7.08 -23.66
CA ALA A 105 16.07 -7.27 -23.29
C ALA A 105 15.63 -6.29 -22.18
N LEU A 106 16.45 -6.10 -21.14
CA LEU A 106 16.18 -5.15 -20.05
C LEU A 106 16.15 -3.70 -20.55
N LEU A 107 17.07 -3.31 -21.45
CA LEU A 107 17.07 -1.97 -22.04
C LEU A 107 15.85 -1.69 -22.93
N SER A 108 15.28 -2.74 -23.55
CA SER A 108 14.12 -2.61 -24.44
C SER A 108 12.82 -2.58 -23.64
N ALA A 109 12.71 -3.40 -22.59
CA ALA A 109 11.60 -3.38 -21.64
C ALA A 109 11.46 -2.03 -20.92
N ALA A 110 12.58 -1.43 -20.52
CA ALA A 110 12.60 -0.12 -19.86
C ALA A 110 12.11 1.04 -20.75
N LYS A 111 12.11 0.88 -22.07
CA LYS A 111 11.64 1.91 -23.02
C LYS A 111 10.15 1.79 -23.35
N ASN A 112 9.57 0.62 -23.17
CA ASN A 112 8.21 0.31 -23.60
C ASN A 112 7.27 -0.03 -22.42
N ASP A 113 7.71 0.17 -21.16
CA ASP A 113 6.99 -0.16 -19.91
C ASP A 113 6.41 -1.60 -19.85
N ALA A 114 6.97 -2.51 -20.65
CA ALA A 114 6.55 -3.90 -20.72
C ALA A 114 7.72 -4.80 -20.26
N ALA A 115 7.58 -5.40 -19.08
CA ALA A 115 8.56 -6.31 -18.49
C ALA A 115 8.49 -7.73 -19.08
N ILE A 116 8.43 -7.83 -20.41
CA ILE A 116 8.36 -9.11 -21.12
C ILE A 116 9.58 -9.18 -22.04
N CYS A 117 10.40 -10.22 -21.89
CA CYS A 117 11.55 -10.44 -22.77
C CYS A 117 11.12 -11.22 -24.03
N GLN A 118 11.94 -11.17 -25.08
CA GLN A 118 11.69 -11.82 -26.37
C GLN A 118 11.23 -13.30 -26.23
N VAL A 119 11.81 -14.04 -25.29
CA VAL A 119 11.45 -15.45 -25.01
C VAL A 119 10.00 -15.59 -24.53
N CYS A 120 9.53 -14.67 -23.70
CA CYS A 120 8.16 -14.67 -23.20
C CYS A 120 7.16 -14.18 -24.26
N GLU A 121 7.60 -13.34 -25.20
CA GLU A 121 6.81 -12.90 -26.37
C GLU A 121 6.68 -14.04 -27.39
N ASP A 122 7.75 -14.77 -27.65
CA ASP A 122 7.76 -15.97 -28.51
C ASP A 122 6.91 -17.10 -27.90
N ALA A 123 6.93 -17.27 -26.57
CA ALA A 123 6.11 -18.24 -25.85
C ALA A 123 4.62 -17.86 -25.84
N ALA A 124 4.29 -16.56 -25.80
CA ALA A 124 2.91 -16.10 -25.94
C ALA A 124 2.34 -16.37 -27.34
N ASN A 125 3.21 -16.46 -28.36
CA ASN A 125 2.85 -16.75 -29.75
C ASN A 125 2.85 -18.26 -30.09
N GLN A 126 3.19 -19.16 -29.15
CA GLN A 126 3.18 -20.63 -29.34
C GLN A 126 2.10 -21.34 -28.52
N GLY A 127 0.99 -20.67 -28.22
CA GLY A 127 -0.21 -21.29 -27.65
C GLY A 127 -1.29 -21.50 -28.71
N ASP A 128 -1.11 -22.47 -29.60
CA ASP A 128 -2.15 -23.23 -30.33
C ASP A 128 -1.49 -24.17 -31.35
N GLU A 129 -0.95 -25.32 -30.91
CA GLU A 129 -1.11 -26.62 -31.59
C GLU A 129 -0.45 -27.78 -30.82
N GLN A 130 -1.34 -28.59 -30.22
CA GLN A 130 -1.25 -29.99 -29.75
C GLN A 130 -0.23 -30.37 -28.66
#